data_AF-A0AAV4K1X8-F1
#
_entry.id   AF-A0AAV4K1X8-F1
#
_cell.length_a   1.000
_cell.length_b   1.000
_cell.length_c   1.000
_cell.angle_alpha   90.00
_cell.angle_beta   90.00
_cell.angle_gamma   90.00
#
_symmetry.space_group_name_H-M   'P 1'
#
loop_
_entity.id
_entity.type
_entity.pdbx_description
1 polymer ?
#
loop_
_entity_poly.entity_id
_entity_poly.type
_entity_poly.pdbx_seq_one_letter_code
_entity_poly.pdbx_strand_id
1 'polypeptide(L)'
;MTDLDLPFPDNSLAPHEEQRFQALEQTVEGGLRDFQRTGQALAEIRDNHLFRETHADFETYLRDRWGFNLRQADRIIDAAVVARQLEPLGIEPRHERQASTFKPAVKIIGALEPEQQRLISRLVEERRGAGSDVPPWEDAAAPELKIMANVVQKLTPEKTVYHPESGDEVELGTLSPAQRYEVVREHVVQKAQAYHEKQAARAQQPPRERVNWADWFIAYAAEHLDHEQQLELVIEQGEGGPPRAVARVMSKVTGEVLAQGEPSDDLKRAVMTLRGAVSG
;
A
#
# COMPACT_ATOMS: atom_id res chain seq x y z
N MET A 1 47.78 -32.54 -8.47
CA MET A 1 47.13 -32.02 -7.26
C MET A 1 45.92 -31.26 -7.76
N THR A 2 44.79 -31.96 -7.82
CA THR A 2 43.57 -31.48 -8.47
C THR A 2 42.87 -30.50 -7.54
N ASP A 3 42.19 -29.50 -8.11
CA ASP A 3 41.38 -28.45 -7.46
C ASP A 3 40.20 -28.96 -6.58
N LEU A 4 40.21 -30.23 -6.18
CA LEU A 4 39.13 -30.96 -5.50
C LEU A 4 39.33 -31.12 -3.99
N ASP A 5 40.35 -30.48 -3.41
CA ASP A 5 40.74 -30.64 -1.99
C ASP A 5 40.56 -29.35 -1.18
N LEU A 6 39.66 -28.46 -1.63
CA LEU A 6 39.20 -27.34 -0.80
C LEU A 6 38.33 -27.92 0.33
N PRO A 7 38.65 -27.64 1.60
CA PRO A 7 37.85 -28.13 2.73
C PRO A 7 36.41 -27.66 2.55
N PHE A 8 35.46 -28.57 2.78
CA PHE A 8 34.04 -28.21 2.90
C PHE A 8 33.93 -27.01 3.85
N PRO A 9 33.09 -26.00 3.55
CA PRO A 9 32.94 -24.85 4.42
C PRO A 9 32.61 -25.36 5.83
N ASP A 10 33.41 -24.94 6.81
CA ASP A 10 33.17 -25.24 8.21
C ASP A 10 31.86 -24.53 8.61
N ASN A 11 30.79 -25.31 8.63
CA ASN A 11 29.47 -24.83 8.99
C ASN A 11 29.27 -24.80 10.51
N SER A 12 30.29 -25.09 11.32
CA SER A 12 30.15 -25.05 12.77
C SER A 12 29.97 -23.62 13.31
N LEU A 13 29.16 -23.49 14.35
CA LEU A 13 28.97 -22.29 15.15
C LEU A 13 30.03 -22.28 16.25
N ALA A 14 30.61 -21.11 16.49
CA ALA A 14 31.39 -20.92 17.70
C ALA A 14 30.46 -21.02 18.94
N PRO A 15 30.97 -21.38 20.13
CA PRO A 15 30.12 -21.57 21.32
C PRO A 15 29.24 -20.36 21.69
N HIS A 16 29.71 -19.15 21.41
CA HIS A 16 28.93 -17.92 21.65
C HIS A 16 27.83 -17.71 20.61
N GLU A 17 28.04 -18.12 19.36
CA GLU A 17 27.01 -18.11 18.32
C GLU A 17 25.93 -19.14 18.62
N GLU A 18 26.29 -20.33 19.09
CA GLU A 18 25.34 -21.36 19.51
C GLU A 18 24.46 -20.87 20.67
N GLN A 19 25.06 -20.29 21.71
CA GLN A 19 24.33 -19.68 22.81
C GLN A 19 23.40 -18.55 22.33
N ARG A 20 23.88 -17.71 21.41
CA ARG A 20 23.06 -16.63 20.85
C ARG A 20 21.91 -17.19 20.03
N PHE A 21 22.16 -18.20 19.21
CA PHE A 21 21.16 -18.85 18.38
C PHE A 21 20.04 -19.47 19.22
N GLN A 22 20.39 -20.21 20.28
CA GLN A 22 19.41 -20.78 21.21
C GLN A 22 18.55 -19.70 21.88
N ALA A 23 19.14 -18.57 22.30
CA ALA A 23 18.39 -17.46 22.89
C ALA A 23 17.45 -16.77 21.88
N LEU A 24 17.86 -16.67 20.62
CA LEU A 24 17.03 -16.15 19.54
C LEU A 24 15.88 -17.11 19.21
N GLU A 25 16.14 -18.42 19.14
CA GLU A 25 15.09 -19.43 18.96
C GLU A 25 14.05 -19.38 20.08
N GLN A 26 14.46 -19.25 21.35
CA GLN A 26 13.52 -19.05 22.47
C GLN A 26 12.66 -17.78 22.31
N THR A 27 13.23 -16.72 21.75
CA THR A 27 12.48 -15.48 21.47
C THR A 27 11.44 -15.71 20.36
N VAL A 28 11.80 -16.45 19.32
CA VAL A 28 10.88 -16.81 18.22
C VAL A 28 9.79 -17.76 18.70
N GLU A 29 10.11 -18.69 19.61
CA GLU A 29 9.15 -19.61 20.23
C GLU A 29 8.11 -18.87 21.09
N GLY A 30 8.51 -17.75 21.73
CA GLY A 30 7.58 -16.83 22.40
C GLY A 30 6.49 -16.26 21.48
N GLY A 31 6.72 -16.33 20.16
CA GLY A 31 5.71 -16.22 19.12
C GLY A 31 5.19 -14.81 18.84
N LEU A 32 4.18 -14.75 17.96
CA LEU A 32 3.63 -13.52 17.38
C LEU A 32 2.96 -12.55 18.37
N ARG A 33 2.85 -12.91 19.67
CA ARG A 33 2.39 -11.98 20.71
C ARG A 33 3.32 -10.78 20.84
N ASP A 34 4.60 -11.00 20.55
CA ASP A 34 5.60 -9.94 20.39
C ASP A 34 6.27 -10.07 19.03
N PHE A 35 5.55 -9.66 17.99
CA PHE A 35 6.05 -9.73 16.61
C PHE A 35 7.32 -8.88 16.42
N GLN A 36 7.54 -7.85 17.25
CA GLN A 36 8.70 -6.98 17.16
C GLN A 36 9.95 -7.75 17.56
N ARG A 37 9.96 -8.36 18.76
CA ARG A 37 11.07 -9.21 19.20
C ARG A 37 11.26 -10.44 18.30
N THR A 38 10.16 -11.06 17.88
CA THR A 38 10.21 -12.20 16.97
C THR A 38 10.85 -11.84 15.63
N GLY A 39 10.45 -10.72 15.03
CA GLY A 39 11.01 -10.26 13.75
C GLY A 39 12.47 -9.83 13.86
N GLN A 40 12.87 -9.19 14.98
CA GLN A 40 14.28 -8.89 15.24
C GLN A 40 15.12 -10.16 15.38
N ALA A 41 14.61 -11.16 16.11
CA ALA A 41 15.30 -12.42 16.29
C ALA A 41 15.45 -13.19 14.96
N LEU A 42 14.38 -13.27 14.17
CA LEU A 42 14.42 -13.88 12.84
C LEU A 42 15.39 -13.16 11.90
N ALA A 43 15.45 -11.82 11.93
CA ALA A 43 16.41 -11.05 11.16
C ALA A 43 17.85 -11.39 11.57
N GLU A 44 18.13 -11.45 12.87
CA GLU A 44 19.47 -11.76 13.36
C GLU A 44 19.92 -13.18 13.04
N ILE A 45 19.01 -14.16 13.15
CA ILE A 45 19.27 -15.55 12.73
C ILE A 45 19.61 -15.61 11.24
N ARG A 46 18.83 -14.88 10.41
CA ARG A 46 19.03 -14.83 8.96
C ARG A 46 20.35 -14.17 8.59
N ASP A 47 20.57 -12.96 9.08
CA ASP A 47 21.66 -12.09 8.65
C ASP A 47 23.03 -12.63 9.13
N ASN A 48 23.08 -13.38 10.23
CA ASN A 48 24.30 -14.06 10.72
C ASN A 48 24.37 -15.55 10.34
N HIS A 49 23.41 -16.05 9.56
CA HIS A 49 23.37 -17.44 9.10
C HIS A 49 23.50 -18.46 10.27
N LEU A 50 22.85 -18.19 11.42
CA LEU A 50 23.01 -19.01 12.63
C LEU A 50 22.41 -20.42 12.48
N PHE A 51 21.62 -20.66 11.44
CA PHE A 51 21.03 -21.97 11.12
C PHE A 51 21.98 -22.91 10.36
N ARG A 52 23.16 -22.45 9.94
CA ARG A 52 24.06 -23.13 8.99
C ARG A 52 24.57 -24.51 9.44
N GLU A 53 24.62 -24.77 10.74
CA GLU A 53 24.99 -26.10 11.27
C GLU A 53 23.96 -27.18 10.95
N THR A 54 22.68 -26.80 10.89
CA THR A 54 21.55 -27.76 10.82
C THR A 54 20.81 -27.70 9.49
N HIS A 55 20.82 -26.56 8.81
CA HIS A 55 20.07 -26.35 7.57
C HIS A 55 20.94 -25.62 6.53
N ALA A 56 20.78 -26.01 5.27
CA ALA A 56 21.53 -25.41 4.15
C ALA A 56 21.06 -23.99 3.80
N ASP A 57 19.78 -23.68 4.06
CA ASP A 57 19.19 -22.38 3.78
C ASP A 57 18.16 -21.98 4.84
N PHE A 58 17.85 -20.67 4.88
CA PHE A 58 16.95 -20.10 5.86
C PHE A 58 15.52 -20.60 5.69
N GLU A 59 15.07 -20.86 4.46
CA GLU A 59 13.69 -21.32 4.19
C GLU A 59 13.44 -22.72 4.76
N THR A 60 14.40 -23.62 4.61
CA THR A 60 14.37 -24.98 5.16
C THR A 60 14.38 -24.93 6.68
N TYR A 61 15.25 -24.11 7.28
CA TYR A 61 15.22 -23.85 8.72
C TYR A 61 13.85 -23.37 9.21
N LEU A 62 13.26 -22.38 8.55
CA LEU A 62 11.96 -21.82 8.92
C LEU A 62 10.84 -22.85 8.86
N ARG A 63 10.79 -23.63 7.78
CA ARG A 63 9.80 -24.68 7.57
C ARG A 63 9.94 -25.77 8.63
N ASP A 64 11.15 -26.24 8.88
CA ASP A 64 11.37 -27.42 9.71
C ASP A 64 11.25 -27.08 11.21
N ARG A 65 11.64 -25.87 11.64
CA ARG A 65 11.55 -25.44 13.05
C ARG A 65 10.22 -24.80 13.42
N TRP A 66 9.65 -23.98 12.53
CA TRP A 66 8.49 -23.13 12.87
C TRP A 66 7.25 -23.40 12.02
N GLY A 67 7.36 -24.16 10.94
CA GLY A 67 6.23 -24.48 10.06
C GLY A 67 5.73 -23.31 9.22
N PHE A 68 6.46 -22.19 9.13
CA PHE A 68 6.11 -21.07 8.26
C PHE A 68 7.11 -20.86 7.13
N ASN A 69 6.61 -20.35 6.00
CA ASN A 69 7.42 -20.11 4.80
C ASN A 69 8.18 -18.77 4.89
N LEU A 70 9.14 -18.59 3.98
CA LEU A 70 9.98 -17.40 3.89
C LEU A 70 9.16 -16.10 3.83
N ARG A 71 8.07 -16.07 3.05
CA ARG A 71 7.20 -14.89 2.92
C ARG A 71 6.57 -14.48 4.26
N GLN A 72 6.18 -15.45 5.09
CA GLN A 72 5.64 -15.15 6.42
C GLN A 72 6.73 -14.58 7.34
N ALA A 73 7.94 -15.14 7.30
CA ALA A 73 9.08 -14.64 8.06
C ALA A 73 9.46 -13.21 7.65
N ASP A 74 9.59 -12.95 6.35
CA ASP A 74 9.91 -11.63 5.80
C ASP A 74 8.89 -10.58 6.24
N ARG A 75 7.60 -10.95 6.25
CA ARG A 75 6.54 -10.03 6.71
C ARG A 75 6.72 -9.65 8.19
N ILE A 76 7.11 -10.60 9.04
CA ILE A 76 7.34 -10.35 10.48
C ILE A 76 8.62 -9.51 10.66
N ILE A 77 9.70 -9.85 9.95
CA ILE A 77 10.96 -9.11 9.93
C ILE A 77 10.72 -7.66 9.50
N ASP A 78 10.04 -7.45 8.38
CA ASP A 78 9.68 -6.13 7.87
C ASP A 78 8.88 -5.32 8.88
N ALA A 79 7.88 -5.94 9.51
CA ALA A 79 7.06 -5.28 10.51
C ALA A 79 7.88 -4.86 11.73
N ALA A 80 8.81 -5.69 12.18
CA ALA A 80 9.73 -5.36 13.27
C ALA A 80 10.70 -4.22 12.89
N VAL A 81 11.18 -4.18 11.64
CA VAL A 81 11.97 -3.05 11.11
C VAL A 81 11.17 -1.76 11.16
N VAL A 82 9.91 -1.79 10.70
CA VAL A 82 9.02 -0.63 10.74
C VAL A 82 8.77 -0.14 12.17
N ALA A 83 8.44 -1.05 13.10
CA ALA A 83 8.22 -0.70 14.50
C ALA A 83 9.45 -0.01 15.13
N ARG A 84 10.65 -0.53 14.88
CA ARG A 84 11.91 0.07 15.33
C ARG A 84 12.16 1.47 14.75
N GLN A 85 11.78 1.71 13.48
CA GLN A 85 11.91 3.05 12.88
C GLN A 85 10.88 4.05 13.43
N LEU A 86 9.79 3.56 14.01
CA LEU A 86 8.73 4.36 14.62
C LEU A 86 8.98 4.63 16.12
N GLU A 87 9.86 3.86 16.77
CA GLU A 87 10.22 4.00 18.18
C GLU A 87 10.65 5.44 18.56
N PRO A 88 11.49 6.16 17.76
CA PRO A 88 11.85 7.55 18.07
C PRO A 88 10.67 8.54 18.01
N LEU A 89 9.57 8.15 17.36
CA LEU A 89 8.32 8.92 17.31
C LEU A 89 7.34 8.50 18.42
N GLY A 90 7.72 7.52 19.25
CA GLY A 90 6.85 6.90 20.25
C GLY A 90 5.60 6.26 19.66
N ILE A 91 5.68 5.80 18.40
CA ILE A 91 4.60 5.07 17.74
C ILE A 91 4.93 3.59 17.84
N GLU A 92 4.08 2.82 18.52
CA GLU A 92 4.28 1.39 18.74
C GLU A 92 3.14 0.58 18.12
N PRO A 93 3.34 -0.02 16.92
CA PRO A 93 2.33 -0.87 16.31
C PRO A 93 2.01 -2.08 17.19
N ARG A 94 0.72 -2.38 17.37
CA ARG A 94 0.24 -3.52 18.19
C ARG A 94 0.44 -4.88 17.54
N HIS A 95 0.50 -4.93 16.22
CA HIS A 95 0.60 -6.19 15.46
C HIS A 95 1.24 -5.95 14.08
N GLU A 96 1.74 -7.03 13.47
CA GLU A 96 2.41 -7.03 12.16
C GLU A 96 1.61 -6.28 11.07
N ARG A 97 0.30 -6.57 10.95
CA ARG A 97 -0.56 -5.93 9.94
C ARG A 97 -0.64 -4.41 10.11
N GLN A 98 -0.63 -3.95 11.35
CA GLN A 98 -0.66 -2.54 11.66
C GLN A 98 0.68 -1.88 11.32
N ALA A 99 1.82 -2.50 11.67
CA ALA A 99 3.12 -1.99 11.26
C ALA A 99 3.20 -1.83 9.72
N SER A 100 2.63 -2.77 8.98
CA SER A 100 2.57 -2.70 7.51
C SER A 100 1.83 -1.45 6.96
N THR A 101 0.91 -0.84 7.70
CA THR A 101 0.21 0.40 7.26
C THR A 101 1.13 1.63 7.30
N PHE A 102 2.14 1.62 8.18
CA PHE A 102 3.12 2.70 8.33
C PHE A 102 4.29 2.62 7.33
N LYS A 103 4.50 1.48 6.65
CA LYS A 103 5.57 1.28 5.65
C LYS A 103 5.74 2.46 4.68
N PRO A 104 4.68 3.02 4.08
CA PRO A 104 4.82 4.16 3.16
C PRO A 104 5.36 5.42 3.83
N ALA A 105 4.98 5.68 5.08
CA ALA A 105 5.46 6.85 5.82
C ALA A 105 6.93 6.66 6.20
N VAL A 106 7.29 5.50 6.75
CA VAL A 106 8.64 5.16 7.17
C VAL A 106 9.64 5.18 6.01
N LYS A 107 9.23 4.73 4.82
CA LYS A 107 10.06 4.86 3.60
C LYS A 107 10.39 6.32 3.26
N ILE A 108 9.43 7.23 3.43
CA ILE A 108 9.66 8.66 3.18
C ILE A 108 10.58 9.22 4.26
N ILE A 109 10.29 8.95 5.54
CA ILE A 109 11.05 9.43 6.69
C ILE A 109 12.52 9.01 6.60
N GLY A 110 12.80 7.76 6.21
CA GLY A 110 14.17 7.26 6.05
C GLY A 110 14.98 7.95 4.94
N ALA A 111 14.32 8.67 4.03
CA ALA A 111 14.97 9.46 2.98
C ALA A 111 15.05 10.97 3.31
N LEU A 112 14.57 11.40 4.48
CA LEU A 112 14.62 12.79 4.92
C LEU A 112 15.90 13.10 5.68
N GLU A 113 16.32 14.37 5.61
CA GLU A 113 17.43 14.91 6.40
C GLU A 113 17.12 14.87 7.91
N PRO A 114 18.15 14.81 8.79
CA PRO A 114 17.94 14.76 10.23
C PRO A 114 17.10 15.92 10.80
N GLU A 115 17.23 17.14 10.24
CA GLU A 115 16.39 18.29 10.63
C GLU A 115 14.91 18.05 10.29
N GLN A 116 14.64 17.50 9.10
CA GLN A 116 13.29 17.16 8.65
C GLN A 116 12.66 16.06 9.51
N GLN A 117 13.44 15.05 9.91
CA GLN A 117 12.96 14.01 10.84
C GLN A 117 12.58 14.60 12.20
N ARG A 118 13.38 15.53 12.74
CA ARG A 118 13.04 16.24 14.00
C ARG A 118 11.77 17.07 13.90
N LEU A 119 11.51 17.70 12.74
CA LEU A 119 10.25 18.40 12.49
C LEU A 119 9.06 17.44 12.58
N ILE A 120 9.17 16.24 12.00
CA ILE A 120 8.13 15.21 12.10
C ILE A 120 7.95 14.76 13.55
N SER A 121 9.03 14.47 14.28
CA SER A 121 8.95 14.13 15.72
C SER A 121 8.21 15.19 16.51
N ARG A 122 8.52 16.47 16.28
CA ARG A 122 7.86 17.59 16.95
C ARG A 122 6.37 17.69 16.59
N LEU A 123 6.00 17.50 15.33
CA LEU A 123 4.60 17.48 14.89
C LEU A 123 3.79 16.32 15.53
N VAL A 124 4.41 15.14 15.64
CA VAL A 124 3.82 13.98 16.31
C VAL A 124 3.62 14.24 17.80
N GLU A 125 4.63 14.83 18.47
CA GLU A 125 4.59 15.19 19.89
C GLU A 125 3.50 16.23 20.19
N GLU A 126 3.44 17.32 19.42
CA GLU A 126 2.44 18.37 19.59
C GLU A 126 1.01 17.81 19.46
N ARG A 127 0.80 16.95 18.46
CA ARG A 127 -0.49 16.32 18.25
C ARG A 127 -0.89 15.40 19.41
N ARG A 128 0.06 14.68 19.99
CA ARG A 128 -0.15 13.86 21.19
C ARG A 128 -0.55 14.72 22.38
N GLY A 129 0.12 15.87 22.57
CA GLY A 129 -0.17 16.83 23.63
C GLY A 129 -1.52 17.54 23.48
N ALA A 130 -2.02 17.70 22.25
CA ALA A 130 -3.27 18.37 21.94
C ALA A 130 -4.54 17.57 22.28
N GLY A 131 -4.44 16.43 22.97
CA GLY A 131 -5.59 15.63 23.37
C GLY A 131 -6.28 14.93 22.19
N SER A 132 -5.53 14.57 21.15
CA SER A 132 -6.05 13.71 20.07
C SER A 132 -6.59 12.41 20.68
N ASP A 133 -7.90 12.19 20.56
CA ASP A 133 -8.59 10.96 21.02
C ASP A 133 -8.13 9.69 20.29
N VAL A 134 -7.31 9.85 19.24
CA VAL A 134 -6.73 8.77 18.44
C VAL A 134 -5.36 8.41 19.01
N PRO A 135 -5.21 7.22 19.65
CA PRO A 135 -3.92 6.73 20.07
C PRO A 135 -2.88 6.70 18.93
N PRO A 136 -1.58 6.91 19.22
CA PRO A 136 -0.52 6.94 18.21
C PRO A 136 -0.39 5.66 17.38
N TRP A 137 -0.83 4.54 17.95
CA TRP A 137 -0.82 3.22 17.34
C TRP A 137 -2.15 2.87 16.65
N GLU A 138 -3.08 3.79 16.38
CA GLU A 138 -4.28 3.46 15.59
C GLU A 138 -4.01 3.51 14.08
N ASP A 139 -4.75 2.70 13.31
CA ASP A 139 -4.60 2.67 11.85
C ASP A 139 -4.90 4.02 11.19
N ALA A 140 -5.74 4.85 11.83
CA ALA A 140 -6.02 6.22 11.40
C ALA A 140 -4.79 7.15 11.50
N ALA A 141 -3.79 6.83 12.34
CA ALA A 141 -2.57 7.61 12.49
C ALA A 141 -1.57 7.40 11.34
N ALA A 142 -1.58 6.23 10.67
CA ALA A 142 -0.65 5.93 9.58
C ALA A 142 -0.82 6.86 8.35
N PRO A 143 -2.04 7.15 7.86
CA PRO A 143 -2.26 8.17 6.84
C PRO A 143 -1.73 9.55 7.22
N GLU A 144 -1.84 9.93 8.50
CA GLU A 144 -1.44 11.25 8.96
C GLU A 144 0.07 11.38 9.09
N LEU A 145 0.75 10.36 9.61
CA LEU A 145 2.22 10.31 9.60
C LEU A 145 2.75 10.38 8.17
N LYS A 146 2.07 9.69 7.23
CA LYS A 146 2.39 9.80 5.80
C LYS A 146 2.17 11.22 5.27
N ILE A 147 1.11 11.91 5.69
CA ILE A 147 0.86 13.32 5.32
C ILE A 147 1.98 14.21 5.85
N MET A 148 2.35 14.09 7.13
CA MET A 148 3.46 14.82 7.75
C MET A 148 4.75 14.63 6.96
N ALA A 149 5.12 13.37 6.69
CA ALA A 149 6.32 13.04 5.94
C ALA A 149 6.31 13.64 4.52
N ASN A 150 5.17 13.60 3.81
CA ASN A 150 5.04 14.18 2.48
C ASN A 150 5.12 15.71 2.48
N VAL A 151 4.55 16.37 3.50
CA VAL A 151 4.60 17.83 3.61
C VAL A 151 6.03 18.28 3.85
N VAL A 152 6.72 17.67 4.83
CA VAL A 152 8.12 17.97 5.15
C VAL A 152 9.05 17.68 3.97
N GLN A 153 8.82 16.59 3.23
CA GLN A 153 9.60 16.27 2.03
C GLN A 153 9.47 17.34 0.93
N LYS A 154 8.29 17.94 0.77
CA LYS A 154 7.98 18.88 -0.32
C LYS A 154 8.29 20.34 0.01
N LEU A 155 8.31 20.69 1.29
CA LEU A 155 8.65 22.03 1.77
C LEU A 155 10.17 22.16 1.86
N THR A 156 10.83 22.27 0.71
CA THR A 156 12.27 22.55 0.63
C THR A 156 12.55 24.04 0.86
N PRO A 157 13.80 24.44 1.20
CA PRO A 157 14.13 25.84 1.46
C PRO A 157 13.78 26.80 0.32
N GLU A 158 13.83 26.35 -0.93
CA GLU A 158 13.55 27.14 -2.14
C GLU A 158 12.04 27.28 -2.41
N LYS A 159 11.19 26.60 -1.65
CA LYS A 159 9.76 26.59 -1.87
C LYS A 159 9.16 27.95 -1.45
N THR A 160 8.49 28.62 -2.38
CA THR A 160 7.69 29.81 -2.08
C THR A 160 6.48 29.44 -1.22
N VAL A 161 6.34 30.15 -0.10
CA VAL A 161 5.28 30.01 0.91
C VAL A 161 4.82 31.39 1.37
N TYR A 162 3.67 31.46 2.02
CA TYR A 162 3.20 32.70 2.66
C TYR A 162 3.85 32.86 4.03
N HIS A 163 4.38 34.05 4.31
CA HIS A 163 4.91 34.38 5.64
C HIS A 163 3.77 34.34 6.67
N PRO A 164 3.92 33.64 7.80
CA PRO A 164 2.82 33.38 8.76
C PRO A 164 2.30 34.61 9.51
N GLU A 165 2.86 35.80 9.27
CA GLU A 165 2.54 37.03 10.01
C GLU A 165 2.21 38.16 9.04
N SER A 166 3.08 38.41 8.05
CA SER A 166 2.84 39.46 7.06
C SER A 166 1.93 39.01 5.90
N GLY A 167 1.86 37.71 5.61
CA GLY A 167 1.11 37.16 4.46
C GLY A 167 1.81 37.33 3.12
N ASP A 168 3.06 37.83 3.09
CA ASP A 168 3.82 38.00 1.85
C ASP A 168 4.34 36.66 1.31
N GLU A 169 4.55 36.58 0.00
CA GLU A 169 5.21 35.42 -0.63
C GLU A 169 6.73 35.50 -0.42
N VAL A 170 7.28 34.50 0.29
CA VAL A 170 8.69 34.40 0.63
C VAL A 170 9.20 32.98 0.40
N GLU A 171 10.51 32.81 0.24
CA GLU A 171 11.11 31.48 0.22
C GLU A 171 11.15 30.89 1.64
N LEU A 172 10.82 29.60 1.78
CA LEU A 172 10.79 28.95 3.09
C LEU A 172 12.13 29.09 3.84
N GLY A 173 13.26 29.07 3.12
CA GLY A 173 14.61 29.21 3.67
C GLY A 173 14.90 30.56 4.31
N THR A 174 14.16 31.63 3.97
CA THR A 174 14.36 32.96 4.56
C THR A 174 13.64 33.12 5.90
N LEU A 175 12.74 32.19 6.24
CA LEU A 175 11.98 32.21 7.49
C LEU A 175 12.82 31.72 8.68
N SER A 176 12.55 32.28 9.86
CA SER A 176 13.12 31.77 11.11
C SER A 176 12.68 30.31 11.38
N PRO A 177 13.42 29.53 12.19
CA PRO A 177 13.01 28.16 12.53
C PRO A 177 11.59 28.04 13.11
N ALA A 178 11.15 29.03 13.89
CA ALA A 178 9.79 29.07 14.43
C ALA A 178 8.76 29.30 13.32
N GLN A 179 9.00 30.27 12.43
CA GLN A 179 8.11 30.55 11.29
C GLN A 179 8.06 29.38 10.30
N ARG A 180 9.20 28.74 9.99
CA ARG A 180 9.26 27.52 9.17
C ARG A 180 8.40 26.42 9.79
N TYR A 181 8.51 26.22 11.10
CA TYR A 181 7.69 25.25 11.82
C TYR A 181 6.20 25.54 11.69
N GLU A 182 5.78 26.79 11.89
CA GLU A 182 4.37 27.19 11.74
C GLU A 182 3.84 26.93 10.34
N VAL A 183 4.60 27.30 9.30
CA VAL A 183 4.22 27.04 7.91
C VAL A 183 4.06 25.54 7.66
N VAL A 184 5.02 24.72 8.10
CA VAL A 184 4.93 23.24 7.96
C VAL A 184 3.70 22.70 8.71
N ARG A 185 3.48 23.15 9.95
CA ARG A 185 2.36 22.73 10.81
C ARG A 185 1.02 23.05 10.14
N GLU A 186 0.84 24.25 9.62
CA GLU A 186 -0.38 24.65 8.92
C GLU A 186 -0.63 23.79 7.67
N HIS A 187 0.40 23.52 6.87
CA HIS A 187 0.27 22.66 5.70
C HIS A 187 -0.13 21.23 6.09
N VAL A 188 0.43 20.70 7.19
CA VAL A 188 0.05 19.38 7.72
C VAL A 188 -1.41 19.38 8.15
N VAL A 189 -1.85 20.38 8.93
CA VAL A 189 -3.24 20.50 9.41
C VAL A 189 -4.21 20.57 8.24
N GLN A 190 -3.95 21.44 7.26
CA GLN A 190 -4.81 21.59 6.07
C GLN A 190 -4.89 20.27 5.27
N LYS A 191 -3.76 19.59 5.05
CA LYS A 191 -3.75 18.32 4.31
C LYS A 191 -4.41 17.18 5.07
N ALA A 192 -4.25 17.12 6.39
CA ALA A 192 -4.92 16.15 7.25
C ALA A 192 -6.44 16.36 7.25
N GLN A 193 -6.89 17.61 7.39
CA GLN A 193 -8.30 17.98 7.33
C GLN A 193 -8.93 17.59 5.99
N ALA A 194 -8.28 17.96 4.87
CA ALA A 194 -8.76 17.61 3.53
C ALA A 194 -8.81 16.08 3.30
N TYR A 195 -7.87 15.33 3.91
CA TYR A 195 -7.91 13.86 3.87
C TYR A 195 -9.14 13.33 4.61
N HIS A 196 -9.39 13.79 5.83
CA HIS A 196 -10.52 13.33 6.64
C HIS A 196 -11.88 13.70 6.03
N GLU A 197 -12.02 14.91 5.50
CA GLU A 197 -13.22 15.33 4.77
C GLU A 197 -13.50 14.43 3.56
N LYS A 198 -12.45 14.09 2.79
CA LYS A 198 -12.58 13.18 1.66
C LYS A 198 -12.98 11.77 2.10
N GLN A 199 -12.46 11.27 3.22
CA GLN A 199 -12.86 9.97 3.76
C GLN A 199 -14.30 9.99 4.28
N ALA A 200 -14.71 11.04 4.99
CA ALA A 200 -16.07 11.22 5.48
C ALA A 200 -17.07 11.31 4.31
N ALA A 201 -16.77 12.10 3.28
CA ALA A 201 -17.59 12.19 2.08
C ALA A 201 -17.70 10.84 1.37
N ARG A 202 -16.61 10.05 1.31
CA ARG A 202 -16.62 8.71 0.72
C ARG A 202 -17.44 7.71 1.55
N ALA A 203 -17.39 7.82 2.88
CA ALA A 203 -18.17 6.96 3.78
C ALA A 203 -19.67 7.26 3.73
N GLN A 204 -20.05 8.50 3.44
CA GLN A 204 -21.45 8.93 3.28
C GLN A 204 -22.03 8.66 1.89
N GLN A 205 -21.19 8.35 0.89
CA GLN A 205 -21.69 8.01 -0.43
C GLN A 205 -22.45 6.68 -0.38
N PRO A 206 -23.65 6.59 -0.99
CA PRO A 206 -24.32 5.31 -1.11
C PRO A 206 -23.38 4.33 -1.84
N PRO A 207 -23.40 3.04 -1.47
CA PRO A 207 -22.60 2.04 -2.17
C PRO A 207 -22.94 2.16 -3.65
N ARG A 208 -21.91 2.37 -4.49
CA ARG A 208 -22.09 2.39 -5.93
C ARG A 208 -22.87 1.13 -6.29
N GLU A 209 -24.04 1.32 -6.87
CA GLU A 209 -24.86 0.22 -7.37
C GLU A 209 -23.95 -0.61 -8.26
N ARG A 210 -23.61 -1.82 -7.81
CA ARG A 210 -22.95 -2.81 -8.65
C ARG A 210 -24.03 -3.21 -9.63
N VAL A 211 -24.13 -2.48 -10.74
CA VAL A 211 -24.99 -2.85 -11.85
C VAL A 211 -24.65 -4.30 -12.17
N ASN A 212 -25.58 -5.21 -11.89
CA ASN A 212 -25.44 -6.57 -12.34
C ASN A 212 -25.62 -6.51 -13.86
N TRP A 213 -24.48 -6.44 -14.55
CA TRP A 213 -24.45 -6.28 -15.98
C TRP A 213 -25.22 -7.39 -16.69
N ALA A 214 -25.20 -8.61 -16.15
CA ALA A 214 -26.00 -9.71 -16.69
C ALA A 214 -27.50 -9.40 -16.63
N ASP A 215 -28.01 -8.95 -15.48
CA ASP A 215 -29.43 -8.62 -15.33
C ASP A 215 -29.82 -7.43 -16.22
N TRP A 216 -28.93 -6.43 -16.35
CA TRP A 216 -29.16 -5.28 -17.23
C TRP A 216 -29.21 -5.68 -18.71
N PHE A 217 -28.31 -6.55 -19.17
CA PHE A 217 -28.33 -7.06 -20.55
C PHE A 217 -29.56 -7.93 -20.83
N ILE A 218 -29.97 -8.76 -19.86
CA ILE A 218 -31.19 -9.58 -19.98
C ILE A 218 -32.42 -8.68 -20.09
N ALA A 219 -32.51 -7.63 -19.27
CA ALA A 219 -33.60 -6.67 -19.32
C ALA A 219 -33.63 -5.92 -20.66
N TYR A 220 -32.48 -5.41 -21.12
CA TYR A 220 -32.35 -4.74 -22.41
C TYR A 220 -32.78 -5.65 -23.58
N ALA A 221 -32.33 -6.90 -23.58
CA ALA A 221 -32.71 -7.89 -24.59
C ALA A 221 -34.22 -8.17 -24.57
N ALA A 222 -34.83 -8.31 -23.38
CA ALA A 222 -36.26 -8.54 -23.24
C ALA A 222 -37.12 -7.35 -23.72
N GLU A 223 -36.62 -6.12 -23.58
CA GLU A 223 -37.34 -4.90 -23.97
C GLU A 223 -37.20 -4.56 -25.46
N HIS A 224 -36.06 -4.91 -26.08
CA HIS A 224 -35.69 -4.38 -27.40
C HIS A 224 -35.45 -5.42 -28.49
N LEU A 225 -35.52 -6.72 -28.18
CA LEU A 225 -35.32 -7.79 -29.18
C LEU A 225 -36.60 -8.63 -29.32
N ASP A 226 -36.85 -9.08 -30.54
CA ASP A 226 -37.85 -10.12 -30.79
C ASP A 226 -37.26 -11.54 -30.62
N HIS A 227 -38.13 -12.55 -30.71
CA HIS A 227 -37.75 -13.96 -30.55
C HIS A 227 -36.78 -14.48 -31.64
N GLU A 228 -36.76 -13.87 -32.83
CA GLU A 228 -35.86 -14.19 -33.94
C GLU A 228 -34.55 -13.41 -33.88
N GLN A 229 -34.39 -12.49 -32.93
CA GLN A 229 -33.18 -11.68 -32.77
C GLN A 229 -32.32 -12.15 -31.59
N GLN A 230 -31.01 -11.92 -31.69
CA GLN A 230 -30.06 -12.07 -30.60
C GLN A 230 -29.12 -10.87 -30.51
N LEU A 231 -28.70 -10.54 -29.29
CA LEU A 231 -27.69 -9.51 -29.03
C LEU A 231 -26.35 -10.18 -28.77
N GLU A 232 -25.34 -9.77 -29.53
CA GLU A 232 -23.95 -10.20 -29.37
C GLU A 232 -23.08 -9.03 -28.91
N LEU A 233 -22.21 -9.29 -27.95
CA LEU A 233 -21.16 -8.39 -27.51
C LEU A 233 -19.82 -8.97 -27.93
N VAL A 234 -19.16 -8.30 -28.85
CA VAL A 234 -17.91 -8.76 -29.45
C VAL A 234 -16.80 -7.79 -29.05
N ILE A 235 -15.66 -8.34 -28.62
CA ILE A 235 -14.45 -7.55 -28.40
C ILE A 235 -13.58 -7.70 -29.65
N GLU A 236 -13.39 -6.60 -30.36
CA GLU A 236 -12.62 -6.57 -31.61
C GLU A 236 -11.27 -5.91 -31.38
N GLN A 237 -10.21 -6.52 -31.91
CA GLN A 237 -8.88 -5.92 -31.94
C GLN A 237 -8.84 -4.91 -33.10
N GLY A 238 -8.72 -3.62 -32.79
CA GLY A 238 -8.56 -2.59 -33.83
C GLY A 238 -7.22 -2.71 -34.53
N GLU A 239 -7.16 -2.35 -35.82
CA GLU A 239 -5.90 -2.28 -36.58
C GLU A 239 -4.93 -1.29 -35.92
N GLY A 240 -3.99 -1.80 -35.11
CA GLY A 240 -3.01 -1.01 -34.36
C GLY A 240 -3.50 -0.37 -33.06
N GLY A 241 -4.70 -0.71 -32.57
CA GLY A 241 -5.31 -0.11 -31.37
C GLY A 241 -5.62 -1.11 -30.24
N PRO A 242 -5.98 -0.64 -29.03
CA PRO A 242 -6.48 -1.51 -27.97
C PRO A 242 -7.80 -2.16 -28.37
N PRO A 243 -8.15 -3.33 -27.81
CA PRO A 243 -9.42 -3.99 -28.08
C PRO A 243 -10.61 -3.08 -27.70
N ARG A 244 -11.67 -3.11 -28.52
CA ARG A 244 -12.89 -2.33 -28.32
C ARG A 244 -14.11 -3.25 -28.32
N ALA A 245 -15.07 -2.95 -27.46
CA ALA A 245 -16.34 -3.65 -27.44
C ALA A 245 -17.28 -3.08 -28.50
N VAL A 246 -17.97 -3.96 -29.22
CA VAL A 246 -18.99 -3.65 -30.22
C VAL A 246 -20.22 -4.50 -29.91
N ALA A 247 -21.38 -3.87 -29.86
CA ALA A 247 -22.66 -4.58 -29.73
C ALA A 247 -23.30 -4.76 -31.11
N ARG A 248 -23.88 -5.94 -31.35
CA ARG A 248 -24.57 -6.29 -32.60
C ARG A 248 -25.90 -6.97 -32.31
N VAL A 249 -26.94 -6.58 -33.03
CA VAL A 249 -28.19 -7.35 -33.09
C VAL A 249 -28.16 -8.19 -34.35
N MET A 250 -28.34 -9.50 -34.20
CA MET A 250 -28.25 -10.49 -35.28
C MET A 250 -29.59 -11.19 -35.47
N SER A 251 -29.96 -11.49 -36.72
CA SER A 251 -31.06 -12.42 -36.99
C SER A 251 -30.61 -13.85 -36.70
N LYS A 252 -31.37 -14.60 -35.89
CA LYS A 252 -31.19 -16.04 -35.68
C LYS A 252 -31.52 -16.87 -36.91
N VAL A 253 -32.33 -16.32 -37.83
CA VAL A 253 -32.81 -17.03 -39.03
C VAL A 253 -31.80 -16.89 -40.17
N THR A 254 -31.34 -15.67 -40.45
CA THR A 254 -30.45 -15.40 -41.58
C THR A 254 -28.98 -15.29 -41.19
N GLY A 255 -28.68 -15.03 -39.91
CA GLY A 255 -27.32 -14.76 -39.43
C GLY A 255 -26.81 -13.36 -39.79
N GLU A 256 -27.64 -12.49 -40.34
CA GLU A 256 -27.25 -11.14 -40.75
C GLU A 256 -27.23 -10.16 -39.56
N VAL A 257 -26.33 -9.16 -39.64
CA VAL A 257 -26.26 -8.04 -38.69
C VAL A 257 -27.40 -7.07 -39.00
N LEU A 258 -28.38 -6.99 -38.10
CA LEU A 258 -29.54 -6.11 -38.22
C LEU A 258 -29.24 -4.69 -37.71
N ALA A 259 -28.44 -4.59 -36.64
CA ALA A 259 -27.97 -3.32 -36.09
C ALA A 259 -26.59 -3.48 -35.46
N GLN A 260 -25.78 -2.43 -35.50
CA GLN A 260 -24.44 -2.41 -34.91
C GLN A 260 -24.20 -1.09 -34.16
N GLY A 261 -23.66 -1.20 -32.94
CA GLY A 261 -23.23 -0.08 -32.12
C GLY A 261 -21.83 0.42 -32.48
N GLU A 262 -21.50 1.61 -32.00
CA GLU A 262 -20.14 2.17 -32.15
C GLU A 262 -19.14 1.47 -31.22
N PRO A 263 -17.90 1.20 -31.69
CA PRO A 263 -16.85 0.62 -30.85
C PRO A 263 -16.54 1.48 -29.63
N SER A 264 -16.46 0.85 -28.45
CA SER A 264 -16.32 1.55 -27.17
C SER A 264 -15.30 0.86 -26.26
N ASP A 265 -14.68 1.63 -25.35
CA ASP A 265 -13.90 1.11 -24.21
C ASP A 265 -14.78 0.58 -23.07
N ASP A 266 -16.08 0.84 -23.13
CA ASP A 266 -17.07 0.46 -22.12
C ASP A 266 -18.22 -0.35 -22.75
N LEU A 267 -18.55 -1.50 -22.15
CA LEU A 267 -19.56 -2.45 -22.64
C LEU A 267 -20.97 -1.83 -22.68
N LYS A 268 -21.31 -0.99 -21.70
CA LYS A 268 -22.63 -0.34 -21.66
C LYS A 268 -22.77 0.65 -22.80
N ARG A 269 -21.74 1.46 -23.00
CA ARG A 269 -21.72 2.43 -24.09
C ARG A 269 -21.77 1.74 -25.45
N ALA A 270 -21.14 0.57 -25.62
CA ALA A 270 -21.26 -0.23 -26.85
C ALA A 270 -22.70 -0.66 -27.16
N VAL A 271 -23.48 -1.05 -26.14
CA VAL A 271 -24.90 -1.40 -26.31
C VAL A 271 -25.78 -0.16 -26.48
N MET A 272 -25.51 0.92 -25.74
CA MET A 272 -26.29 2.17 -25.84
C MET A 272 -26.14 2.88 -27.19
N THR A 273 -25.07 2.60 -27.95
CA THR A 273 -24.83 3.18 -29.27
C THR A 273 -25.44 2.37 -30.41
N LEU A 274 -26.19 1.28 -30.12
CA LEU A 274 -26.96 0.56 -31.13
C LEU A 274 -27.93 1.52 -31.83
N ARG A 275 -27.57 1.92 -33.06
CA ARG A 275 -28.40 2.83 -33.85
C ARG A 275 -29.55 2.02 -34.45
N GLY A 276 -30.78 2.39 -34.08
CA GLY A 276 -32.00 1.82 -34.65
C GLY A 276 -32.23 0.36 -34.24
N ALA A 277 -32.43 0.11 -32.94
CA ALA A 277 -33.13 -1.11 -32.53
C ALA A 277 -34.43 -1.17 -33.34
N VAL A 278 -34.58 -2.25 -34.11
CA VAL A 278 -35.69 -2.44 -35.04
C VAL A 278 -36.98 -2.29 -34.23
N SER A 279 -37.63 -1.14 -34.36
CA SER A 279 -39.02 -0.97 -33.96
C SER A 279 -39.84 -1.77 -34.96
N GLY A 280 -40.06 -3.04 -34.64
CA GLY A 280 -41.13 -3.87 -35.20
C GLY A 280 -42.20 -4.03 -34.15
#